data_AF-A8P5N2-F1
#
_entry.id   AF-A8P5N2-F1
#
_cell.length_a   1.000
_cell.length_b   1.000
_cell.length_c   1.000
_cell.angle_alpha   90.00
_cell.angle_beta   90.00
_cell.angle_gamma   90.00
#
_symmetry.space_group_name_H-M   'P 1'
#
loop_
_entity.id
_entity.type
_entity.pdbx_description
1 polymer ?
#
loop_
_entity_poly.entity_id
_entity_poly.type
_entity_poly.pdbx_seq_one_letter_code
_entity_poly.pdbx_strand_id
1 'polypeptide(L)'
;MVLPTSSYSLEDGGRPSNSFRVPLIFKRLHRFQQMDFELAAWQLTYLCLAPKRVYRNVYFHKQTKNQWARDDPAILVLVAACLCVSAVIWGLVYSYNPLQMLGLAAVMILRDFLLSGILMATILWFTANRLLLSPPSHSTPADSFVEWAYAFDVHTNAFFPLYLTLYLAQLFLLPIVLRDNWVCLWVGNTLYLVAFCQYTYGVYLGLNALPFLVRTELLLSPLLPLFTAYVVSLLGFNVAKHVLAIYFP
;
A
#
# COMPACT_ATOMS: atom_id res chain seq x y z
N MET A 1 -28.46 -36.74 46.13
CA MET A 1 -28.05 -35.48 45.47
C MET A 1 -26.94 -35.86 44.49
N VAL A 2 -27.30 -36.08 43.23
CA VAL A 2 -26.40 -36.62 42.20
C VAL A 2 -26.07 -35.47 41.26
N LEU A 3 -24.79 -35.09 41.19
CA LEU A 3 -24.27 -34.10 40.27
C LEU A 3 -23.99 -34.77 38.92
N PRO A 4 -24.42 -34.20 37.78
CA PRO A 4 -24.06 -34.73 36.48
C PRO A 4 -22.62 -34.29 36.12
N THR A 5 -21.77 -35.26 35.80
CA THR A 5 -20.44 -35.05 35.24
C THR A 5 -20.53 -34.67 33.77
N SER A 6 -20.13 -33.45 33.45
CA SER A 6 -19.93 -32.94 32.10
C SER A 6 -18.76 -33.67 31.42
N SER A 7 -19.05 -34.44 30.37
CA SER A 7 -18.04 -34.90 29.42
C SER A 7 -18.00 -33.90 28.27
N TYR A 8 -16.99 -33.02 28.27
CA TYR A 8 -16.64 -32.24 27.08
C TYR A 8 -15.81 -33.15 26.17
N SER A 9 -16.43 -33.61 25.08
CA SER A 9 -15.76 -34.22 23.95
C SER A 9 -14.81 -33.20 23.31
N LEU A 10 -13.51 -33.49 23.35
CA LEU A 10 -12.50 -32.86 22.51
C LEU A 10 -12.65 -33.41 21.09
N GLU A 11 -13.47 -32.76 20.27
CA GLU A 11 -13.52 -33.02 18.84
C GLU A 11 -12.77 -31.93 18.05
N ASP A 12 -11.71 -32.41 17.44
CA ASP A 12 -11.10 -32.00 16.18
C ASP A 12 -10.45 -30.60 16.06
N GLY A 13 -9.12 -30.64 16.11
CA GLY A 13 -8.24 -29.59 15.64
C GLY A 13 -8.37 -29.42 14.12
N GLY A 14 -9.38 -28.67 13.70
CA GLY A 14 -9.51 -28.17 12.35
C GLY A 14 -8.32 -27.25 12.04
N ARG A 15 -7.40 -27.73 11.19
CA ARG A 15 -6.39 -26.90 10.52
C ARG A 15 -7.07 -25.62 10.00
N PRO A 16 -6.53 -24.42 10.25
CA PRO A 16 -7.08 -23.22 9.63
C PRO A 16 -6.96 -23.40 8.12
N SER A 17 -8.11 -23.58 7.46
CA SER A 17 -8.16 -23.64 6.01
C SER A 17 -7.64 -22.31 5.50
N ASN A 18 -6.48 -22.36 4.85
CA ASN A 18 -5.82 -21.25 4.18
C ASN A 18 -6.61 -20.93 2.90
N SER A 19 -7.88 -20.55 3.07
CA SER A 19 -8.75 -20.15 1.99
C SER A 19 -8.36 -18.73 1.61
N PHE A 20 -7.86 -18.58 0.39
CA PHE A 20 -7.93 -17.32 -0.37
C PHE A 20 -9.40 -16.92 -0.48
N ARG A 21 -10.01 -16.45 0.62
CA ARG A 21 -11.29 -15.77 0.56
C ARG A 21 -10.98 -14.44 -0.08
N VAL A 22 -11.33 -14.32 -1.37
CA VAL A 22 -11.38 -13.04 -2.08
C VAL A 22 -12.00 -12.03 -1.10
N PRO A 23 -11.29 -10.95 -0.75
CA PRO A 23 -11.69 -10.16 0.41
C PRO A 23 -13.11 -9.63 0.23
N LEU A 24 -13.91 -9.71 1.30
CA LEU A 24 -15.27 -9.18 1.39
C LEU A 24 -15.37 -7.68 1.02
N ILE A 25 -14.24 -6.99 0.89
CA ILE A 25 -14.05 -5.63 0.38
C ILE A 25 -14.71 -5.42 -0.99
N PHE A 26 -14.56 -6.35 -1.95
CA PHE A 26 -15.20 -6.22 -3.27
C PHE A 26 -16.73 -6.38 -3.21
N LYS A 27 -17.24 -7.15 -2.25
CA LYS A 27 -18.69 -7.32 -2.04
C LYS A 27 -19.32 -6.10 -1.33
N ARG A 28 -18.52 -5.31 -0.61
CA ARG A 28 -18.96 -4.11 0.13
C ARG A 28 -18.72 -2.79 -0.59
N LEU A 29 -17.95 -2.78 -1.69
CA LEU A 29 -17.70 -1.60 -2.53
C LEU A 29 -18.97 -0.89 -3.04
N HIS A 30 -20.11 -1.58 -3.08
CA HIS A 30 -21.39 -1.02 -3.51
C HIS A 30 -22.19 -0.30 -2.41
N ARG A 31 -21.75 -0.30 -1.15
CA ARG A 31 -22.42 0.41 -0.03
C ARG A 31 -21.79 1.77 0.25
N PHE A 32 -21.94 2.70 -0.71
CA PHE A 32 -21.41 4.07 -0.61
C PHE A 32 -21.98 4.90 0.56
N GLN A 33 -23.20 4.58 1.02
CA GLN A 33 -23.95 5.40 1.98
C GLN A 33 -23.49 5.25 3.45
N GLN A 34 -22.62 4.29 3.75
CA GLN A 34 -22.11 4.03 5.12
C GLN A 34 -20.60 4.24 5.24
N MET A 35 -19.99 4.92 4.26
CA MET A 35 -18.53 5.09 4.22
C MET A 35 -18.11 6.40 4.90
N ASP A 36 -17.32 6.29 5.98
CA ASP A 36 -16.78 7.43 6.72
C ASP A 36 -15.63 8.12 5.96
N PHE A 37 -15.97 8.90 4.93
CA PHE A 37 -14.99 9.59 4.09
C PHE A 37 -14.13 10.60 4.84
N GLU A 38 -14.68 11.25 5.87
CA GLU A 38 -13.93 12.21 6.69
C GLU A 38 -12.79 11.51 7.45
N LEU A 39 -13.09 10.39 8.09
CA LEU A 39 -12.09 9.60 8.81
C LEU A 39 -11.03 9.03 7.85
N ALA A 40 -11.44 8.58 6.66
CA ALA A 40 -10.51 8.13 5.63
C ALA A 40 -9.58 9.26 5.14
N ALA A 41 -10.11 10.46 4.92
CA ALA A 41 -9.32 11.63 4.51
C ALA A 41 -8.31 12.05 5.58
N TRP A 42 -8.72 12.03 6.86
CA TRP A 42 -7.79 12.25 7.96
C TRP A 42 -6.72 11.17 8.04
N GLN A 43 -7.06 9.90 7.84
CA GLN A 43 -6.08 8.82 7.83
C GLN A 43 -5.04 8.99 6.71
N LEU A 44 -5.47 9.34 5.49
CA LEU A 44 -4.54 9.63 4.39
C LEU A 44 -3.63 10.82 4.70
N THR A 45 -4.19 11.90 5.26
CA THR A 45 -3.43 13.09 5.65
C THR A 45 -2.41 12.77 6.75
N TYR A 46 -2.82 12.04 7.78
CA TYR A 46 -1.91 11.61 8.85
C TYR A 46 -0.85 10.65 8.36
N LEU A 47 -1.11 9.87 7.31
CA LEU A 47 -0.10 9.00 6.76
C LEU A 47 1.08 9.77 6.16
N CYS A 48 0.80 10.95 5.58
CA CYS A 48 1.83 11.84 5.05
C CYS A 48 2.55 12.63 6.15
N LEU A 49 1.82 13.12 7.15
CA LEU A 49 2.36 14.04 8.17
C LEU A 49 2.87 13.35 9.44
N ALA A 50 2.21 12.29 9.88
CA ALA A 50 2.46 11.62 11.15
C ALA A 50 2.05 10.13 11.10
N PRO A 51 2.72 9.30 10.27
CA PRO A 51 2.27 7.93 9.99
C PRO A 51 2.18 7.05 11.24
N LYS A 52 3.02 7.31 12.25
CA LYS A 52 2.97 6.62 13.56
C LYS A 52 1.59 6.72 14.24
N ARG A 53 0.85 7.82 14.03
CA ARG A 53 -0.51 7.99 14.59
C ARG A 53 -1.50 7.03 13.96
N VAL A 54 -1.41 6.81 12.65
CA VAL A 54 -2.32 5.91 11.92
C VAL A 54 -2.13 4.47 12.40
N TYR A 55 -0.88 4.03 12.58
CA TYR A 55 -0.58 2.66 13.01
C TYR A 55 -0.94 2.38 14.48
N ARG A 56 -0.91 3.40 15.35
CA ARG A 56 -1.45 3.26 16.70
C ARG A 56 -2.96 2.96 16.70
N ASN A 57 -3.72 3.53 15.76
CA ASN A 57 -5.16 3.25 15.64
C ASN A 57 -5.44 1.82 15.16
N VAL A 58 -4.53 1.23 14.36
CA VAL A 58 -4.64 -0.18 13.94
C VAL A 58 -4.57 -1.11 15.16
N TYR A 59 -3.71 -0.82 16.13
CA TYR A 59 -3.64 -1.59 17.37
C TYR A 59 -4.95 -1.55 18.16
N PHE A 60 -5.57 -0.37 18.29
CA PHE A 60 -6.88 -0.23 18.95
C PHE A 60 -8.01 -0.92 18.16
N HIS A 61 -7.93 -0.95 16.83
CA HIS A 61 -8.89 -1.68 15.99
C HIS A 61 -8.83 -3.18 16.25
N LYS A 62 -7.62 -3.74 16.38
CA LYS A 62 -7.45 -5.15 16.72
C LYS A 62 -8.07 -5.48 18.08
N GLN A 63 -7.94 -4.61 19.08
CA GLN A 63 -8.54 -4.85 20.41
C GLN A 63 -10.08 -4.86 20.39
N THR A 64 -10.70 -4.06 19.51
CA THR A 64 -12.16 -3.92 19.46
C THR A 64 -12.85 -4.87 18.50
N LYS A 65 -12.22 -5.21 17.36
CA LYS A 65 -12.80 -6.07 16.31
C LYS A 65 -12.07 -7.40 16.10
N ASN A 66 -10.98 -7.66 16.82
CA ASN A 66 -10.14 -8.85 16.70
C ASN A 66 -9.67 -9.19 15.27
N GLN A 67 -9.52 -8.21 14.38
CA GLN A 67 -8.95 -8.37 13.04
C GLN A 67 -7.98 -7.24 12.74
N TRP A 68 -7.01 -7.51 11.85
CA TRP A 68 -6.02 -6.50 11.45
C TRP A 68 -6.44 -5.74 10.20
N ALA A 69 -7.06 -6.42 9.23
CA ALA A 69 -7.55 -5.79 8.01
C ALA A 69 -8.71 -4.82 8.28
N ARG A 70 -8.78 -3.76 7.48
CA ARG A 70 -9.90 -2.81 7.52
C ARG A 70 -11.14 -3.41 6.84
N ASP A 71 -12.30 -3.08 7.40
CA ASP A 71 -13.60 -3.47 6.85
C ASP A 71 -14.14 -2.51 5.77
N ASP A 72 -13.66 -1.25 5.78
CA ASP A 72 -14.29 -0.13 5.10
C ASP A 72 -13.53 0.25 3.83
N PRO A 73 -14.17 0.23 2.64
CA PRO A 73 -13.49 0.52 1.37
C PRO A 73 -13.23 2.02 1.14
N ALA A 74 -13.42 2.87 2.15
CA ALA A 74 -13.37 4.34 2.02
C ALA A 74 -12.03 4.86 1.52
N ILE A 75 -10.93 4.31 2.02
CA ILE A 75 -9.59 4.71 1.60
C ILE A 75 -9.32 4.31 0.14
N LEU A 76 -9.77 3.12 -0.27
CA LEU A 76 -9.62 2.64 -1.65
C LEU A 76 -10.38 3.53 -2.63
N VAL A 77 -11.62 3.89 -2.31
CA VAL A 77 -12.44 4.80 -3.12
C VAL A 77 -11.82 6.20 -3.17
N LEU A 78 -11.30 6.70 -2.05
CA LEU A 78 -10.67 8.02 -2.00
C LEU A 78 -9.37 8.07 -2.82
N VAL A 79 -8.53 7.03 -2.74
CA VAL A 79 -7.32 6.90 -3.59
C VAL A 79 -7.71 6.80 -5.07
N ALA A 80 -8.73 6.00 -5.41
CA ALA A 80 -9.21 5.91 -6.78
C ALA A 80 -9.74 7.26 -7.31
N ALA A 81 -10.48 8.02 -6.48
CA ALA A 81 -10.93 9.37 -6.82
C ALA A 81 -9.74 10.33 -7.04
N CYS A 82 -8.70 10.27 -6.20
CA CYS A 82 -7.47 11.03 -6.40
C CYS A 82 -6.79 10.67 -7.73
N LEU A 83 -6.70 9.38 -8.07
CA LEU A 83 -6.14 8.93 -9.35
C LEU A 83 -6.98 9.41 -10.55
N CYS A 84 -8.31 9.43 -10.44
CA CYS A 84 -9.16 10.05 -11.47
C CYS A 84 -8.84 11.53 -11.67
N VAL A 85 -8.69 12.29 -10.58
CA VAL A 85 -8.31 13.72 -10.65
C VAL A 85 -6.94 13.89 -11.31
N SER A 86 -5.96 13.07 -10.94
CA SER A 86 -4.65 13.06 -11.58
C SER A 86 -4.73 12.72 -13.07
N ALA A 87 -5.50 11.70 -13.46
CA ALA A 87 -5.68 11.33 -14.85
C ALA A 87 -6.28 12.46 -15.68
N VAL A 88 -7.23 13.23 -15.10
CA VAL A 88 -7.75 14.43 -15.76
C VAL A 88 -6.64 15.47 -15.96
N ILE A 89 -5.88 15.79 -14.91
CA ILE A 89 -4.84 16.82 -15.01
C ILE A 89 -3.73 16.41 -15.99
N TRP A 90 -3.22 15.17 -15.90
CA TRP A 90 -2.23 14.64 -16.85
C TRP A 90 -2.78 14.58 -18.27
N GLY A 91 -4.03 14.16 -18.45
CA GLY A 91 -4.70 14.17 -19.74
C GLY A 91 -4.81 15.57 -20.35
N LEU A 92 -5.07 16.61 -19.54
CA LEU A 92 -5.07 18.00 -20.00
C LEU A 92 -3.67 18.47 -20.40
N VAL A 93 -2.64 18.14 -19.62
CA VAL A 93 -1.24 18.52 -19.93
C VAL A 93 -0.77 17.90 -21.25
N TYR A 94 -1.15 16.65 -21.53
CA TYR A 94 -0.79 15.94 -22.76
C TYR A 94 -1.84 16.10 -23.88
N SER A 95 -2.84 16.98 -23.71
CA SER A 95 -3.89 17.27 -24.70
C SER A 95 -4.65 16.04 -25.21
N TYR A 96 -4.99 15.12 -24.30
CA TYR A 96 -5.74 13.90 -24.61
C TYR A 96 -7.23 14.18 -24.78
N ASN A 97 -7.88 13.38 -25.62
CA ASN A 97 -9.34 13.41 -25.78
C ASN A 97 -10.05 12.85 -24.53
N PRO A 98 -11.31 13.23 -24.22
CA PRO A 98 -12.03 12.75 -23.04
C PRO A 98 -12.07 11.21 -22.89
N LEU A 99 -12.18 10.49 -24.01
CA LEU A 99 -12.13 9.03 -24.02
C LEU A 99 -10.75 8.47 -23.65
N GLN A 100 -9.67 9.12 -24.10
CA GLN A 100 -8.30 8.77 -23.73
C GLN A 100 -8.02 9.11 -22.26
N MET A 101 -8.60 10.20 -21.75
CA MET A 101 -8.52 10.56 -20.32
C MET A 101 -9.24 9.52 -19.45
N LEU A 102 -10.39 9.01 -19.89
CA LEU A 102 -11.07 7.90 -19.22
C LEU A 102 -10.24 6.61 -19.25
N GLY A 103 -9.64 6.29 -20.40
CA GLY A 103 -8.71 5.16 -20.53
C GLY A 103 -7.49 5.32 -19.61
N LEU A 104 -6.94 6.52 -19.50
CA LEU A 104 -5.84 6.86 -18.61
C LEU A 104 -6.21 6.66 -17.13
N ALA A 105 -7.40 7.11 -16.72
CA ALA A 105 -7.91 6.88 -15.37
C ALA A 105 -8.07 5.39 -15.06
N ALA A 106 -8.60 4.62 -16.01
CA ALA A 106 -8.71 3.17 -15.87
C ALA A 106 -7.34 2.49 -15.76
N VAL A 107 -6.35 2.92 -16.55
CA VAL A 107 -4.97 2.40 -16.45
C VAL A 107 -4.34 2.75 -15.10
N MET A 108 -4.46 3.99 -14.63
CA MET A 108 -3.95 4.40 -13.31
C MET A 108 -4.56 3.58 -12.17
N ILE A 109 -5.88 3.35 -12.19
CA ILE A 109 -6.56 2.61 -11.13
C ILE A 109 -6.29 1.10 -11.23
N LEU A 110 -6.46 0.50 -12.41
CA LEU A 110 -6.39 -0.95 -12.57
C LEU A 110 -4.94 -1.44 -12.58
N ARG A 111 -4.06 -0.79 -13.36
CA ARG A 111 -2.67 -1.23 -13.52
C ARG A 111 -1.79 -0.68 -12.40
N ASP A 112 -1.80 0.63 -12.17
CA ASP A 112 -0.80 1.23 -11.29
C ASP A 112 -1.14 1.03 -9.82
N PHE A 113 -2.43 1.02 -9.46
CA PHE A 113 -2.87 0.85 -8.08
C PHE A 113 -3.30 -0.59 -7.77
N LEU A 114 -4.30 -1.14 -8.46
CA LEU A 114 -4.86 -2.46 -8.09
C LEU A 114 -3.93 -3.63 -8.43
N LEU A 115 -3.42 -3.70 -9.65
CA LEU A 115 -2.53 -4.78 -10.08
C LEU A 115 -1.22 -4.74 -9.28
N SER A 116 -0.58 -3.58 -9.16
CA SER A 116 0.62 -3.42 -8.33
C SER A 116 0.32 -3.76 -6.86
N GLY A 117 -0.86 -3.38 -6.35
CA GLY A 117 -1.27 -3.67 -5.00
C GLY A 117 -1.50 -5.15 -4.72
N ILE A 118 -2.11 -5.89 -5.64
CA ILE A 118 -2.27 -7.34 -5.51
C ILE A 118 -0.91 -8.03 -5.51
N LEU A 119 0.00 -7.62 -6.41
CA LEU A 119 1.36 -8.16 -6.47
C LEU A 119 2.13 -7.87 -5.18
N MET A 120 2.15 -6.62 -4.74
CA MET A 120 2.85 -6.20 -3.54
C MET A 120 2.26 -6.83 -2.28
N ALA A 121 0.93 -6.89 -2.14
CA ALA A 121 0.26 -7.55 -1.02
C ALA A 121 0.63 -9.03 -0.95
N THR A 122 0.70 -9.72 -2.09
CA THR A 122 1.07 -11.14 -2.15
C THR A 122 2.53 -11.35 -1.74
N ILE A 123 3.45 -10.50 -2.22
CA ILE A 123 4.87 -10.55 -1.83
C ILE A 123 5.02 -10.26 -0.33
N LEU A 124 4.38 -9.21 0.18
CA LEU A 124 4.44 -8.83 1.60
C LEU A 124 3.83 -9.88 2.51
N TRP A 125 2.69 -10.43 2.14
CA TRP A 125 2.04 -11.52 2.86
C TRP A 125 2.92 -12.77 2.92
N PHE A 126 3.51 -13.17 1.78
CA PHE A 126 4.39 -14.33 1.70
C PHE A 126 5.67 -14.11 2.53
N THR A 127 6.34 -12.97 2.36
CA THR A 127 7.57 -12.65 3.10
C THR A 127 7.33 -12.53 4.60
N ALA A 128 6.26 -11.85 5.03
CA ALA A 128 5.98 -11.67 6.44
C ALA A 128 5.67 -13.01 7.13
N ASN A 129 4.82 -13.84 6.54
CA ASN A 129 4.46 -15.13 7.13
C ASN A 129 5.59 -16.17 7.06
N ARG A 130 6.53 -16.03 6.12
CA ARG A 130 7.64 -16.99 5.98
C ARG A 130 8.89 -16.60 6.76
N LEU A 131 9.19 -15.30 6.86
CA LEU A 131 10.49 -14.82 7.36
C LEU A 131 10.39 -14.00 8.64
N LEU A 132 9.25 -13.35 8.90
CA LEU A 132 9.14 -12.33 9.95
C LEU A 132 8.32 -12.78 11.16
N LEU A 133 7.69 -13.96 11.16
CA LEU A 133 6.93 -14.44 12.31
C LEU A 133 7.85 -14.70 13.52
N SER A 134 7.38 -14.30 14.69
CA SER A 134 8.02 -14.65 15.96
C SER A 134 8.04 -16.17 16.17
N PRO A 135 9.09 -16.73 16.78
CA PRO A 135 9.07 -18.11 17.25
C PRO A 135 7.88 -18.34 18.19
N PRO A 136 7.28 -19.54 18.19
CA PRO A 136 6.11 -19.82 19.02
C PRO A 136 6.45 -19.68 20.52
N SER A 137 5.92 -18.64 21.16
CA SER A 137 5.82 -18.51 22.61
C SER A 137 4.43 -18.94 23.09
N HIS A 138 4.26 -19.19 24.39
CA HIS A 138 3.06 -19.76 25.03
C HIS A 138 1.70 -19.07 24.77
N SER A 139 1.64 -18.00 23.98
CA SER A 139 0.43 -17.35 23.48
C SER A 139 0.02 -17.96 22.12
N THR A 140 -1.05 -18.76 22.14
CA THR A 140 -1.81 -19.35 21.02
C THR A 140 -1.34 -19.06 19.57
N PRO A 141 -0.83 -20.07 18.83
CA PRO A 141 -0.37 -19.95 17.43
C PRO A 141 -1.39 -19.40 16.43
N ALA A 142 -2.69 -19.51 16.73
CA ALA A 142 -3.77 -19.16 15.82
C ALA A 142 -3.90 -17.65 15.54
N ASP A 143 -3.38 -16.78 16.40
CA ASP A 143 -3.47 -15.32 16.23
C ASP A 143 -2.21 -14.68 15.60
N SER A 144 -1.21 -15.49 15.25
CA SER A 144 0.12 -15.04 14.81
C SER A 144 0.33 -15.18 13.30
N PHE A 145 -0.64 -14.75 12.49
CA PHE A 145 -0.49 -14.71 11.04
C PHE A 145 -0.86 -13.34 10.48
N VAL A 146 -0.19 -12.95 9.39
CA VAL A 146 -0.52 -11.74 8.66
C VAL A 146 -1.65 -12.04 7.69
N GLU A 147 -2.77 -11.34 7.83
CA GLU A 147 -3.91 -11.39 6.90
C GLU A 147 -3.51 -10.77 5.54
N TRP A 148 -3.87 -11.41 4.42
CA TRP A 148 -3.57 -10.86 3.09
C TRP A 148 -4.25 -9.49 2.87
N ALA A 149 -5.47 -9.33 3.37
CA ALA A 149 -6.20 -8.07 3.29
C ALA A 149 -5.47 -6.93 4.04
N TYR A 150 -4.82 -7.24 5.17
CA TYR A 150 -3.96 -6.28 5.86
C TYR A 150 -2.71 -5.92 5.04
N ALA A 151 -2.07 -6.89 4.38
CA ALA A 151 -0.93 -6.61 3.50
C ALA A 151 -1.33 -5.68 2.32
N PHE A 152 -2.54 -5.86 1.79
CA PHE A 152 -3.11 -4.95 0.79
C PHE A 152 -3.41 -3.56 1.36
N ASP A 153 -3.94 -3.46 2.58
CA ASP A 153 -4.14 -2.17 3.26
C ASP A 153 -2.82 -1.42 3.48
N VAL A 154 -1.75 -2.15 3.83
CA VAL A 154 -0.41 -1.58 3.97
C VAL A 154 0.10 -1.03 2.63
N HIS A 155 -0.11 -1.74 1.52
CA HIS A 155 0.16 -1.21 0.19
C HIS A 155 -0.66 0.05 -0.10
N THR A 156 -1.98 0.02 0.13
CA THR A 156 -2.85 1.17 -0.11
C THR A 156 -2.38 2.41 0.66
N ASN A 157 -2.01 2.22 1.92
CA ASN A 157 -1.43 3.28 2.74
C ASN A 157 -0.13 3.78 2.09
N ALA A 158 0.87 2.91 1.89
CA ALA A 158 2.17 3.31 1.36
C ALA A 158 2.11 3.93 -0.05
N PHE A 159 1.13 3.55 -0.86
CA PHE A 159 0.90 4.08 -2.21
C PHE A 159 0.51 5.55 -2.19
N PHE A 160 -0.24 6.02 -1.18
CA PHE A 160 -0.73 7.40 -1.19
C PHE A 160 0.38 8.46 -1.13
N PRO A 161 1.40 8.38 -0.24
CA PRO A 161 2.56 9.27 -0.29
C PRO A 161 3.33 9.18 -1.62
N LEU A 162 3.51 7.98 -2.17
CA LEU A 162 4.14 7.78 -3.48
C LEU A 162 3.33 8.48 -4.59
N TYR A 163 2.01 8.38 -4.54
CA TYR A 163 1.09 9.05 -5.44
C TYR A 163 1.27 10.58 -5.39
N LEU A 164 1.32 11.16 -4.18
CA LEU A 164 1.55 12.60 -4.04
C LEU A 164 2.87 13.04 -4.68
N THR A 165 3.93 12.24 -4.54
CA THR A 165 5.25 12.57 -5.10
C THR A 165 5.31 12.38 -6.62
N LEU A 166 4.86 11.24 -7.16
CA LEU A 166 5.01 10.91 -8.58
C LEU A 166 3.87 11.42 -9.48
N TYR A 167 2.65 11.53 -8.97
CA TYR A 167 1.51 11.94 -9.79
C TYR A 167 1.20 13.43 -9.63
N LEU A 168 1.43 14.03 -8.45
CA LEU A 168 1.19 15.46 -8.22
C LEU A 168 2.48 16.28 -8.23
N ALA A 169 3.48 15.98 -7.40
CA ALA A 169 4.69 16.81 -7.32
C ALA A 169 5.48 16.77 -8.64
N GLN A 170 5.56 15.61 -9.30
CA GLN A 170 6.17 15.49 -10.63
C GLN A 170 5.50 16.38 -11.68
N LEU A 171 4.18 16.55 -11.61
CA LEU A 171 3.44 17.38 -12.56
C LEU A 171 3.92 18.84 -12.51
N PHE A 172 4.13 19.39 -11.31
CA PHE A 172 4.69 20.74 -11.15
C PHE A 172 6.14 20.84 -11.61
N LEU A 173 6.90 19.73 -11.55
CA LEU A 173 8.30 19.65 -11.94
C LEU A 173 8.51 19.27 -13.42
N LEU A 174 7.46 18.95 -14.17
CA LEU A 174 7.53 18.63 -15.61
C LEU A 174 8.42 19.57 -16.45
N PRO A 175 8.29 20.92 -16.38
CA PRO A 175 9.10 21.81 -17.20
C PRO A 175 10.60 21.76 -16.87
N ILE A 176 10.94 21.25 -15.69
CA ILE A 176 12.32 21.02 -15.26
C ILE A 176 12.75 19.63 -15.72
N VAL A 177 11.98 18.59 -15.39
CA VAL A 177 12.33 17.18 -15.62
C VAL A 177 12.53 16.82 -17.09
N LEU A 178 11.82 17.50 -18.01
CA LEU A 178 11.92 17.23 -19.45
C LEU A 178 13.14 17.87 -20.14
N ARG A 179 13.88 18.76 -19.47
CA ARG A 179 15.08 19.41 -20.04
C ARG A 179 16.29 18.49 -19.98
N ASP A 180 17.17 18.62 -20.97
CA ASP A 180 18.37 17.79 -21.14
C ASP A 180 19.58 18.30 -20.34
N ASN A 181 19.35 18.79 -19.12
CA ASN A 181 20.40 19.25 -18.22
C ASN A 181 20.70 18.21 -17.15
N TRP A 182 21.96 18.10 -16.72
CA TRP A 182 22.34 17.20 -15.63
C TRP A 182 21.56 17.48 -14.33
N VAL A 183 21.31 18.76 -14.02
CA VAL A 183 20.50 19.15 -12.84
C VAL A 183 19.06 18.62 -12.96
N CYS A 184 18.48 18.62 -14.16
CA CYS A 184 17.13 18.11 -14.39
C CYS A 184 17.05 16.59 -14.26
N LEU A 185 18.10 15.89 -14.73
CA LEU A 185 18.29 14.46 -14.48
C LEU A 185 18.38 14.18 -12.97
N TRP A 186 19.22 14.93 -12.25
CA TRP A 186 19.37 14.77 -10.80
C TRP A 186 18.05 15.01 -10.05
N VAL A 187 17.33 16.08 -10.36
CA VAL A 187 16.01 16.37 -9.77
C VAL A 187 15.00 15.26 -10.07
N GLY A 188 14.89 14.84 -11.32
CA GLY A 188 13.96 13.77 -11.73
C GLY A 188 14.27 12.44 -11.06
N ASN A 189 15.54 12.01 -11.05
CA ASN A 189 15.93 10.75 -10.43
C ASN A 189 15.79 10.81 -8.90
N THR A 190 16.05 11.97 -8.28
CA THR A 190 15.88 12.17 -6.84
C THR A 190 14.40 12.11 -6.45
N LEU A 191 13.51 12.63 -7.29
CA LEU A 191 12.06 12.52 -7.08
C LEU A 191 11.61 11.06 -7.03
N TYR A 192 12.07 10.22 -7.97
CA TYR A 192 11.78 8.79 -7.97
C TYR A 192 12.39 8.07 -6.76
N LEU A 193 13.64 8.38 -6.40
CA LEU A 193 14.29 7.85 -5.19
C LEU A 193 13.43 8.16 -3.95
N VAL A 194 13.02 9.42 -3.76
CA VAL A 194 12.19 9.84 -2.62
C VAL A 194 10.85 9.10 -2.61
N ALA A 195 10.17 9.00 -3.76
CA ALA A 195 8.89 8.33 -3.86
C ALA A 195 8.95 6.84 -3.46
N PHE A 196 9.94 6.11 -3.97
CA PHE A 196 10.11 4.72 -3.59
C PHE A 196 10.60 4.55 -2.15
N CYS A 197 11.46 5.44 -1.66
CA CYS A 197 11.86 5.45 -0.25
C CYS A 197 10.66 5.63 0.68
N GLN A 198 9.78 6.58 0.37
CA GLN A 198 8.53 6.81 1.11
C GLN A 198 7.63 5.57 1.10
N TYR A 199 7.48 4.92 -0.06
CA TYR A 199 6.70 3.70 -0.18
C TYR A 199 7.27 2.56 0.67
N THR A 200 8.57 2.27 0.54
CA THR A 200 9.22 1.19 1.32
C THR A 200 9.15 1.47 2.82
N TYR A 201 9.33 2.73 3.24
CA TYR A 201 9.20 3.11 4.65
C TYR A 201 7.75 2.99 5.15
N GLY A 202 6.75 3.34 4.33
CA GLY A 202 5.34 3.15 4.65
C GLY A 202 4.98 1.67 4.83
N VAL A 203 5.51 0.80 3.97
CA VAL A 203 5.37 -0.66 4.11
C VAL A 203 5.98 -1.16 5.41
N TYR A 204 7.21 -0.74 5.72
CA TYR A 204 7.89 -1.09 6.97
C TYR A 204 7.07 -0.67 8.19
N LEU A 205 6.61 0.59 8.24
CA LEU A 205 5.80 1.07 9.36
C LEU A 205 4.48 0.30 9.52
N GLY A 206 3.87 -0.10 8.41
CA GLY A 206 2.68 -0.94 8.42
C GLY A 206 2.90 -2.28 9.10
N LEU A 207 3.86 -3.05 8.61
CA LEU A 207 4.12 -4.37 9.18
C LEU A 207 4.73 -4.28 10.59
N ASN A 208 5.51 -3.24 10.89
CA ASN A 208 6.07 -3.02 12.23
C ASN A 208 5.01 -2.69 13.30
N ALA A 209 3.76 -2.40 12.90
CA ALA A 209 2.65 -2.25 13.84
C ALA A 209 2.18 -3.59 14.44
N LEU A 210 2.53 -4.72 13.80
CA LEU A 210 2.13 -6.05 14.22
C LEU A 210 3.11 -6.58 15.29
N PRO A 211 2.65 -6.85 16.52
CA PRO A 211 3.53 -7.19 17.64
C PRO A 211 4.17 -8.58 17.53
N PHE A 212 3.62 -9.45 16.67
CA PHE A 212 4.12 -10.81 16.44
C PHE A 212 5.13 -10.89 15.29
N LEU A 213 5.44 -9.77 14.61
CA LEU A 213 6.49 -9.71 13.60
C LEU A 213 7.82 -9.28 14.24
N VAL A 214 8.89 -10.03 13.92
CA VAL A 214 10.25 -9.83 14.39
C VAL A 214 11.15 -9.58 13.17
N ARG A 215 12.22 -8.79 13.35
CA ARG A 215 13.18 -8.42 12.28
C ARG A 215 12.50 -7.74 11.08
N THR A 216 11.48 -6.91 11.33
CA THR A 216 10.79 -6.10 10.31
C THR A 216 11.73 -5.16 9.55
N GLU A 217 12.90 -4.86 10.11
CA GLU A 217 14.00 -4.12 9.45
C GLU A 217 14.41 -4.70 8.09
N LEU A 218 14.24 -6.01 7.88
CA LEU A 218 14.50 -6.66 6.58
C LEU A 218 13.62 -6.10 5.45
N LEU A 219 12.46 -5.53 5.76
CA LEU A 219 11.59 -4.87 4.78
C LEU A 219 12.20 -3.58 4.20
N LEU A 220 13.21 -3.00 4.87
CA LEU A 220 13.96 -1.86 4.37
C LEU A 220 15.07 -2.27 3.39
N SER A 221 15.37 -3.57 3.27
CA SER A 221 16.42 -4.07 2.37
C SER A 221 16.30 -3.62 0.91
N PRO A 222 15.10 -3.40 0.31
CA PRO A 222 15.00 -2.88 -1.06
C PRO A 222 15.55 -1.47 -1.24
N LEU A 223 15.76 -0.69 -0.17
CA LEU A 223 16.36 0.65 -0.25
C LEU A 223 17.81 0.60 -0.74
N LEU A 224 18.56 -0.45 -0.41
CA LEU A 224 19.96 -0.59 -0.83
C LEU A 224 20.11 -0.73 -2.35
N PRO A 225 19.48 -1.72 -3.03
CA PRO A 225 19.55 -1.83 -4.48
C PRO A 225 18.97 -0.58 -5.17
N LEU A 226 17.96 0.04 -4.57
CA LEU A 226 17.34 1.26 -5.10
C LEU A 226 18.28 2.47 -5.05
N PHE A 227 19.00 2.66 -3.95
CA PHE A 227 20.01 3.70 -3.82
C PHE A 227 21.16 3.47 -4.80
N THR A 228 21.63 2.23 -4.96
CA THR A 228 22.65 1.92 -5.99
C THR A 228 22.15 2.19 -7.40
N ALA A 229 20.90 1.83 -7.72
CA ALA A 229 20.29 2.12 -9.02
C ALA A 229 20.18 3.63 -9.26
N TYR A 230 19.84 4.41 -8.22
CA TYR A 230 19.86 5.87 -8.28
C TYR A 230 21.26 6.41 -8.61
N VAL A 231 22.30 5.98 -7.90
CA VAL A 231 23.68 6.43 -8.17
C VAL A 231 24.10 6.11 -9.61
N VAL A 232 23.80 4.90 -10.08
CA VAL A 232 24.10 4.48 -11.46
C VAL A 232 23.31 5.33 -12.47
N SER A 233 22.04 5.64 -12.19
CA SER A 233 21.21 6.46 -13.08
C SER A 233 21.76 7.88 -13.30
N LEU A 234 22.53 8.42 -12.35
CA LEU A 234 23.16 9.74 -12.46
C LEU A 234 24.25 9.83 -13.55
N LEU A 235 24.68 8.69 -14.12
CA LEU A 235 25.63 8.63 -15.23
C LEU A 235 25.03 9.04 -16.58
N GLY A 236 23.74 9.36 -16.64
CA GLY A 236 23.09 9.87 -17.86
C GLY A 236 21.69 9.31 -18.13
N PHE A 237 21.15 8.46 -17.26
CA PHE A 237 19.82 7.89 -17.42
C PHE A 237 18.78 8.69 -16.62
N ASN A 238 17.99 9.51 -17.32
CA ASN A 238 16.87 10.24 -16.73
C ASN A 238 15.63 9.33 -16.62
N VAL A 239 15.39 8.79 -15.42
CA VAL A 239 14.31 7.84 -15.13
C VAL A 239 12.96 8.48 -15.42
N ALA A 240 12.77 9.72 -14.98
CA ALA A 240 11.49 10.41 -15.10
C ALA A 240 11.12 10.66 -16.56
N LYS A 241 12.07 11.11 -17.39
CA LYS A 241 11.85 11.28 -18.84
C LYS A 241 11.52 9.95 -19.52
N HIS A 242 12.23 8.87 -19.16
CA HIS A 242 12.00 7.55 -19.73
C HIS A 242 10.62 6.99 -19.35
N VAL A 243 10.23 7.10 -18.07
CA VAL A 243 8.91 6.66 -17.60
C VAL A 243 7.81 7.48 -18.27
N LEU A 244 7.94 8.80 -18.36
CA LEU A 244 6.96 9.65 -19.02
C LEU A 244 6.79 9.29 -20.50
N ALA A 245 7.88 9.00 -21.22
CA ALA A 245 7.82 8.60 -22.63
C ALA A 245 7.11 7.25 -22.84
N ILE A 246 7.26 6.31 -21.91
CA ILE A 246 6.55 5.01 -21.97
C ILE A 246 5.08 5.18 -21.59
N TYR A 247 4.81 6.04 -20.62
CA TYR A 247 3.50 6.19 -20.02
C TYR A 247 2.56 7.05 -20.86
N PHE A 248 3.09 8.13 -21.46
CA PHE A 248 2.39 9.06 -22.33
C PHE A 248 3.05 9.06 -23.71
N PRO A 249 2.81 8.03 -24.53
CA PRO A 249 3.28 7.99 -25.91
C PRO A 249 2.59 9.04 -26.80
#